data_AF-A0A7S3UTL4-F1
#
_entry.id   AF-A0A7S3UTL4-F1
#
_cell.length_a   1.000
_cell.length_b   1.000
_cell.length_c   1.000
_cell.angle_alpha   90.00
_cell.angle_beta   90.00
_cell.angle_gamma   90.00
#
_symmetry.space_group_name_H-M   'P 1'
#
loop_
_entity.id
_entity.type
_entity.pdbx_description
1 polymer ?
#
loop_
_entity_poly.entity_id
_entity_poly.type
_entity_poly.pdbx_seq_one_letter_code
_entity_poly.pdbx_strand_id
1 'polypeptide(L)'
;ALLLLHATVLASAYVLMAHAARQFIVSSKYRRMRRDSVSEKAEELKRSYIAQTLHDIGTPMNTLTLGLDLLKGSALATDQREIVETCECSVEMMCLTRRKAMDYAKYREHE
;
A
#
# COMPACT_ATOMS: atom_id res chain seq x y z
N ALA A 1 2.14 -57.50 -33.73
CA ALA A 1 2.04 -57.40 -32.26
C ALA A 1 2.93 -56.28 -31.69
N LEU A 2 4.25 -56.29 -31.93
CA LEU A 2 5.19 -55.30 -31.37
C LEU A 2 4.86 -53.84 -31.75
N LEU A 3 4.56 -53.57 -33.03
CA LEU A 3 4.22 -52.23 -33.52
C LEU A 3 2.94 -51.67 -32.87
N LEU A 4 1.95 -52.52 -32.63
CA LEU A 4 0.70 -52.14 -31.94
C LEU A 4 0.96 -51.82 -30.46
N LEU A 5 1.83 -52.58 -29.81
CA LEU A 5 2.25 -52.33 -28.42
C LEU A 5 3.01 -51.00 -28.30
N HIS A 6 3.90 -50.69 -29.25
CA HIS A 6 4.60 -49.40 -29.28
C HIS A 6 3.62 -48.24 -29.50
N ALA A 7 2.66 -48.39 -30.41
CA ALA A 7 1.67 -47.36 -30.67
C ALA A 7 0.78 -47.05 -29.45
N THR A 8 0.34 -48.08 -28.71
CA THR A 8 -0.49 -47.88 -27.51
C THR A 8 0.29 -47.25 -26.36
N VAL A 9 1.56 -47.62 -26.16
CA VAL A 9 2.44 -47.00 -25.16
C VAL A 9 2.73 -45.54 -25.49
N LEU A 10 2.95 -45.21 -26.77
CA LEU A 10 3.14 -43.80 -27.18
C LEU A 10 1.86 -42.98 -27.02
N ALA A 11 0.70 -43.55 -27.34
CA ALA A 11 -0.59 -42.88 -27.15
C ALA A 11 -0.88 -42.62 -25.66
N SER A 12 -0.63 -43.60 -24.79
CA SER A 12 -0.84 -43.43 -23.34
C SER A 12 0.14 -42.42 -22.72
N ALA A 13 1.41 -42.45 -23.15
CA ALA A 13 2.40 -41.46 -22.73
C ALA A 13 2.01 -40.03 -23.17
N TYR A 14 1.50 -39.86 -24.40
CA TYR A 14 1.02 -38.57 -24.88
C TYR A 14 -0.16 -38.05 -24.05
N VAL A 15 -1.15 -38.90 -23.76
CA VAL A 15 -2.29 -38.53 -22.91
C VAL A 15 -1.84 -38.14 -21.50
N LEU A 16 -0.91 -38.89 -20.92
CA LEU A 16 -0.37 -38.59 -19.59
C LEU A 16 0.37 -37.24 -19.58
N MET A 17 1.20 -36.98 -20.58
CA MET A 17 1.93 -35.71 -20.73
C MET A 17 0.98 -34.54 -20.96
N ALA A 18 -0.07 -34.70 -21.78
CA ALA A 18 -1.08 -33.68 -22.00
C ALA A 18 -1.86 -33.36 -20.71
N HIS A 19 -2.17 -34.37 -19.90
CA HIS A 19 -2.81 -34.19 -18.60
C HIS A 19 -1.88 -33.50 -17.60
N ALA A 20 -0.61 -33.92 -17.51
CA ALA A 20 0.39 -33.28 -16.65
C ALA A 20 0.63 -31.82 -17.04
N ALA A 21 0.73 -31.52 -18.33
CA ALA A 21 0.86 -30.14 -18.83
C ALA A 21 -0.36 -29.28 -18.46
N ARG A 22 -1.59 -29.81 -18.60
CA ARG A 22 -2.80 -29.12 -18.15
C ARG A 22 -2.78 -28.86 -16.64
N GLN A 23 -2.43 -29.86 -15.83
CA GLN A 23 -2.32 -29.68 -14.38
C GLN A 23 -1.24 -28.65 -14.00
N PHE A 24 -0.12 -28.64 -14.70
CA PHE A 24 0.94 -27.65 -14.49
C PHE A 24 0.47 -26.23 -14.83
N ILE A 25 -0.21 -26.04 -15.95
CA ILE A 25 -0.77 -24.73 -16.35
C ILE A 25 -1.81 -24.26 -15.34
N VAL A 26 -2.72 -25.12 -14.91
CA VAL A 26 -3.76 -24.77 -13.92
C VAL A 26 -3.12 -24.41 -12.57
N SER A 27 -2.19 -25.22 -12.08
CA SER A 27 -1.51 -24.98 -10.80
C SER A 27 -0.61 -23.74 -10.82
N SER A 28 0.09 -23.46 -11.92
CA SER A 28 0.87 -22.23 -12.06
C SER A 28 -0.02 -20.99 -12.11
N LYS A 29 -1.15 -21.05 -12.83
CA LYS A 29 -2.15 -19.97 -12.83
C LYS A 29 -2.73 -19.72 -11.44
N TYR A 30 -3.05 -20.78 -10.69
CA TYR A 30 -3.54 -20.68 -9.31
C TYR A 30 -2.50 -20.07 -8.37
N ARG A 31 -1.23 -20.48 -8.49
CA ARG A 31 -0.12 -19.90 -7.70
C ARG A 31 0.07 -18.41 -7.98
N ARG A 32 -0.06 -17.99 -9.25
CA ARG A 32 0.02 -16.58 -9.63
C ARG A 32 -1.12 -15.77 -9.03
N MET A 33 -2.38 -16.19 -9.24
CA MET A 33 -3.55 -15.51 -8.65
C MET A 33 -3.45 -15.42 -7.11
N ARG A 34 -2.96 -16.48 -6.45
CA ARG A 34 -2.75 -16.45 -5.01
C ARG A 34 -1.67 -15.45 -4.60
N ARG A 35 -0.58 -15.32 -5.36
CA ARG A 35 0.46 -14.33 -5.09
C ARG A 35 -0.06 -12.91 -5.28
N ASP A 36 -0.76 -12.67 -6.38
CA ASP A 36 -1.30 -11.36 -6.73
C ASP A 36 -2.33 -10.91 -5.67
N SER A 37 -3.26 -11.79 -5.28
CA SER A 37 -4.23 -11.49 -4.20
C SER A 37 -3.60 -11.28 -2.82
N VAL A 38 -2.49 -11.95 -2.49
CA VAL A 38 -1.74 -11.69 -1.26
C VAL A 38 -1.07 -10.31 -1.33
N SER A 39 -0.50 -9.96 -2.48
CA SER A 39 0.12 -8.66 -2.72
C SER A 39 -0.90 -7.51 -2.64
N GLU A 40 -2.06 -7.66 -3.27
CA GLU A 40 -3.16 -6.68 -3.23
C GLU A 40 -3.65 -6.44 -1.80
N LYS A 41 -3.87 -7.52 -1.03
CA LYS A 41 -4.27 -7.42 0.38
C LYS A 41 -3.21 -6.74 1.25
N ALA A 42 -1.94 -7.03 1.00
CA ALA A 42 -0.84 -6.39 1.72
C ALA A 42 -0.79 -4.87 1.46
N GLU A 43 -0.95 -4.46 0.19
CA GLU A 43 -0.99 -3.04 -0.16
C GLU A 43 -2.26 -2.35 0.34
N GLU A 44 -3.41 -3.03 0.38
CA GLU A 44 -4.63 -2.49 1.00
C GLU A 44 -4.44 -2.28 2.51
N LEU A 45 -3.89 -3.27 3.22
CA LEU A 45 -3.60 -3.15 4.66
C LEU A 45 -2.61 -2.02 4.94
N LYS A 46 -1.56 -1.89 4.14
CA LYS A 46 -0.57 -0.81 4.24
C LYS A 46 -1.23 0.55 4.04
N ARG A 47 -2.07 0.72 3.01
CA ARG A 47 -2.82 1.96 2.78
C ARG A 47 -3.76 2.28 3.93
N SER A 48 -4.50 1.29 4.43
CA SER A 48 -5.39 1.46 5.57
C SER A 48 -4.63 1.88 6.84
N TYR A 49 -3.47 1.27 7.09
CA TYR A 49 -2.62 1.63 8.22
C TYR A 49 -2.13 3.08 8.11
N ILE A 50 -1.61 3.48 6.94
CA ILE A 50 -1.17 4.85 6.69
C ILE A 50 -2.32 5.83 6.90
N ALA A 51 -3.51 5.55 6.35
CA ALA A 51 -4.69 6.42 6.51
C ALA A 51 -5.07 6.59 7.99
N GLN A 52 -5.07 5.50 8.77
CA GLN A 52 -5.38 5.56 10.20
C GLN A 52 -4.33 6.37 10.98
N THR A 53 -3.04 6.10 10.75
CA THR A 53 -1.96 6.85 11.42
C THR A 53 -2.01 8.34 11.09
N LEU A 54 -2.26 8.69 9.83
CA LEU A 54 -2.41 10.10 9.43
C LEU A 54 -3.67 10.73 10.00
N HIS A 55 -4.76 9.99 10.18
CA HIS A 55 -5.94 10.48 10.89
C HIS A 55 -5.58 10.86 12.33
N ASP A 56 -4.91 9.96 13.05
CA ASP A 56 -4.59 10.12 14.46
C ASP A 56 -3.58 11.24 14.73
N ILE A 57 -2.59 11.41 13.85
CA ILE A 57 -1.63 12.53 13.90
C ILE A 57 -2.28 13.89 13.58
N GLY A 58 -3.45 13.90 12.93
CA GLY A 58 -4.16 15.15 12.62
C GLY A 58 -4.55 15.95 13.85
N THR A 59 -5.00 15.27 14.89
CA THR A 59 -5.42 15.89 16.14
C THR A 59 -4.28 16.65 16.84
N PRO A 60 -3.12 16.03 17.16
CA PRO A 60 -2.02 16.76 17.79
C PRO A 60 -1.46 17.89 16.92
N MET A 61 -1.49 17.77 15.59
CA MET A 61 -1.06 18.85 14.70
C MET A 61 -2.01 20.06 14.73
N ASN A 62 -3.31 19.81 14.77
CA ASN A 62 -4.29 20.89 14.96
C ASN A 62 -4.11 21.56 16.34
N THR A 63 -3.90 20.76 17.40
CA THR A 63 -3.61 21.31 18.74
C THR A 63 -2.35 22.17 18.73
N LEU A 64 -1.30 21.74 18.04
CA LEU A 64 -0.06 22.52 17.93
C LEU A 64 -0.28 23.83 17.16
N THR A 65 -1.06 23.79 16.07
CA THR A 65 -1.44 25.00 15.32
C THR A 65 -2.16 26.00 16.23
N LEU A 66 -3.19 25.54 16.96
CA LEU A 66 -3.94 26.38 17.90
C LEU A 66 -3.04 26.92 19.03
N GLY A 67 -2.11 26.12 19.53
CA GLY A 67 -1.15 26.54 20.55
C GLY A 67 -0.22 27.65 20.05
N LEU A 68 0.25 27.54 18.81
CA LEU A 68 1.09 28.58 18.18
C LEU A 68 0.29 29.86 17.94
N ASP A 69 -0.98 29.77 17.52
CA ASP A 69 -1.87 30.92 17.37
C ASP A 69 -2.06 31.68 18.69
N LEU A 70 -2.23 30.94 19.80
CA LEU A 70 -2.32 31.54 21.14
C LEU A 70 -1.01 32.23 21.55
N LEU A 71 0.14 31.60 21.27
CA LEU A 71 1.45 32.17 21.59
C LEU A 71 1.70 33.46 20.80
N LYS A 72 1.33 33.50 19.52
CA LYS A 72 1.45 34.70 18.68
C LYS A 72 0.69 35.91 19.23
N GLY A 73 -0.46 35.66 19.87
CA GLY A 73 -1.28 36.68 20.53
C GLY A 73 -0.73 37.17 21.88
N SER A 74 0.32 36.53 22.41
CA SER A 74 0.88 36.84 23.72
C SER A 74 2.08 37.82 23.66
N ALA A 75 2.49 38.32 24.83
CA ALA A 75 3.67 39.15 24.97
C ALA A 75 4.94 38.29 24.91
N LEU A 76 5.48 38.10 23.71
CA LEU A 76 6.72 37.38 23.44
C LEU A 76 7.89 38.36 23.23
N ALA A 77 9.07 37.98 23.72
CA ALA A 77 10.32 38.62 23.32
C ALA A 77 10.60 38.37 21.82
N THR A 78 11.48 39.17 21.22
CA THR A 78 11.75 39.12 19.77
C THR A 78 12.22 37.74 19.31
N ASP A 79 13.16 37.14 20.04
CA ASP A 79 13.69 35.80 19.79
C ASP A 79 12.61 34.70 19.90
N GLN A 80 11.75 34.80 20.91
CA GLN A 80 10.62 33.87 21.10
C GLN A 80 9.60 33.97 19.95
N ARG A 81 9.35 35.19 19.46
CA ARG A 81 8.44 35.43 18.33
C ARG A 81 8.97 34.80 17.05
N GLU A 82 10.25 34.96 16.75
CA GLU A 82 10.90 34.34 15.59
C GLU A 82 10.81 32.80 15.63
N ILE A 83 10.99 32.21 16.82
CA ILE A 83 10.82 30.76 17.02
C ILE A 83 9.37 30.34 16.74
N VAL A 84 8.38 31.06 17.27
CA VAL A 84 6.97 30.75 17.07
C VAL A 84 6.57 30.84 15.60
N GLU A 85 7.04 31.86 14.87
CA GLU A 85 6.81 31.98 13.42
C GLU A 85 7.47 30.84 12.63
N THR A 86 8.67 30.42 13.03
CA THR A 86 9.36 29.26 12.42
C THR A 86 8.60 27.96 12.67
N CYS A 87 8.09 27.78 13.90
CA CYS A 87 7.28 26.63 14.27
C CYS A 87 5.97 26.58 13.47
N GLU A 88 5.31 27.72 13.24
CA GLU A 88 4.09 27.78 12.44
C GLU A 88 4.33 27.31 11.01
N CYS A 89 5.36 27.84 10.34
CA CYS A 89 5.74 27.41 9.00
C CYS A 89 6.02 25.89 8.95
N SER A 90 6.70 25.37 9.97
CA SER A 90 6.99 23.94 10.08
C SER A 90 5.71 23.10 10.21
N VAL A 91 4.76 23.53 11.04
CA VAL A 91 3.48 22.84 11.25
C VAL A 91 2.61 22.90 10.00
N GLU A 92 2.60 24.02 9.29
CA GLU A 92 1.90 24.14 8.00
C GLU A 92 2.47 23.15 6.97
N MET A 93 3.79 23.05 6.87
CA MET A 93 4.46 22.08 5.98
C MET A 93 4.16 20.63 6.37
N MET A 94 4.11 20.32 7.66
CA MET A 94 3.68 19.02 8.14
C MET A 94 2.22 18.75 7.73
N CYS A 95 1.31 19.73 7.88
CA CYS A 95 -0.11 19.62 7.52
C CYS A 95 -0.29 19.31 6.04
N LEU A 96 0.47 20.01 5.18
CA LEU A 96 0.49 19.78 3.74
C LEU A 96 1.01 18.38 3.39
N THR A 97 2.10 17.95 4.03
CA THR A 97 2.69 16.62 3.83
C THR A 97 1.72 15.51 4.23
N ARG A 98 1.07 15.67 5.38
CA ARG A 98 0.02 14.77 5.87
C ARG A 98 -1.13 14.66 4.87
N ARG A 99 -1.60 15.79 4.31
CA ARG A 99 -2.69 15.81 3.33
C ARG A 99 -2.31 15.03 2.07
N LYS A 100 -1.12 15.29 1.50
CA LYS A 100 -0.62 14.53 0.34
C LYS A 100 -0.49 13.04 0.62
N ALA A 101 -0.01 12.67 1.81
CA ALA A 101 0.09 11.26 2.20
C ALA A 101 -1.30 10.60 2.37
N MET A 102 -2.30 11.36 2.83
CA MET A 102 -3.68 10.88 2.93
C MET A 102 -4.30 10.67 1.54
N ASP A 103 -4.01 11.57 0.60
CA ASP A 103 -4.46 11.42 -0.79
C ASP A 103 -3.86 10.16 -1.41
N TYR A 104 -2.57 9.88 -1.18
CA TYR A 104 -1.93 8.62 -1.59
C TYR A 104 -2.60 7.40 -0.95
N ALA A 105 -2.90 7.45 0.36
CA ALA A 105 -3.51 6.33 1.07
C ALA A 105 -4.95 6.05 0.61
N LYS A 106 -5.70 7.09 0.21
CA LYS A 106 -7.06 6.98 -0.32
C LYS A 106 -7.12 6.68 -1.80
N TYR A 107 -6.03 6.89 -2.55
CA TYR A 107 -5.98 6.59 -3.97
C TYR A 107 -6.15 5.09 -4.21
N ARG A 108 -7.32 4.71 -4.69
CA ARG A 108 -7.54 3.44 -5.39
C ARG A 108 -7.33 3.72 -6.87
N GLU A 109 -6.42 3.01 -7.51
CA GLU A 109 -6.45 2.89 -8.96
C GLU A 109 -7.81 2.31 -9.32
N HIS A 110 -8.67 3.15 -9.91
CA HIS A 110 -9.83 2.66 -10.64
C HIS A 110 -9.29 2.06 -11.94
N GLU A 111 -9.00 0.76 -11.91
CA GLU A 111 -8.96 -0.11 -13.09
C GLU A 111 -10.18 -1.04 -13.06
#